data_AF-X1L3R3-F1
#
_entry.id   AF-X1L3R3-F1
#
_cell.length_a   1.000
_cell.length_b   1.000
_cell.length_c   1.000
_cell.angle_alpha   90.00
_cell.angle_beta   90.00
_cell.angle_gamma   90.00
#
_symmetry.space_group_name_H-M   'P 1'
#
loop_
_entity.id
_entity.type
_entity.pdbx_description
1 polymer ?
#
loop_
_entity_poly.entity_id
_entity_poly.type
_entity_poly.pdbx_seq_one_letter_code
_entity_poly.pdbx_strand_id
1 'polypeptide(L)' 'MDAHILPGGTAYVSDIGMVGPVDSVIGDDVSSVLDRFLTQIPRRLSVGKGDVEFN' A
#
# COMPACT_ATOMS: atom_id res chain seq x y z
N MET A 1 -12.90 -4.81 -6.70
CA MET A 1 -12.59 -6.03 -5.92
C MET A 1 -12.79 -7.22 -6.85
N ASP A 2 -11.81 -8.10 -6.93
CA ASP A 2 -11.86 -9.36 -7.68
C ASP A 2 -12.41 -10.53 -6.83
N ALA A 3 -13.11 -10.19 -5.75
CA ALA A 3 -13.63 -11.15 -4.80
C ALA A 3 -14.60 -12.14 -5.47
N HIS A 4 -14.33 -13.43 -5.33
CA HIS A 4 -15.19 -14.48 -5.84
C HIS A 4 -15.05 -15.79 -5.05
N ILE A 5 -15.98 -16.72 -5.26
CA ILE A 5 -15.92 -18.07 -4.69
C ILE A 5 -15.34 -19.03 -5.73
N LEU A 6 -14.28 -19.74 -5.36
CA LEU A 6 -13.66 -20.76 -6.19
C LEU A 6 -14.51 -22.05 -6.27
N PRO A 7 -14.31 -22.89 -7.29
CA PRO A 7 -14.85 -24.25 -7.27
C PRO A 7 -14.47 -24.96 -5.98
N GLY A 8 -15.46 -25.55 -5.29
CA GLY A 8 -15.27 -26.16 -3.96
C GLY A 8 -15.58 -25.24 -2.77
N GLY A 9 -16.00 -23.99 -3.01
CA GLY A 9 -16.61 -23.13 -1.99
C GLY A 9 -15.66 -22.19 -1.23
N THR A 10 -14.37 -22.15 -1.60
CA THR A 10 -13.39 -21.27 -0.96
C THR A 10 -13.54 -19.83 -1.44
N ALA A 11 -13.62 -18.87 -0.51
CA ALA A 11 -13.59 -17.44 -0.85
C ALA A 11 -12.17 -17.00 -1.27
N TYR A 12 -12.10 -16.15 -2.28
CA TYR A 12 -10.86 -15.64 -2.85
C TYR A 12 -10.94 -14.14 -3.09
N VAL A 13 -9.81 -13.46 -2.92
CA VAL A 13 -9.53 -12.08 -3.35
C VAL A 13 -8.02 -11.96 -3.52
N SER A 14 -7.55 -11.21 -4.53
CA SER A 14 -6.10 -11.06 -4.76
C SER A 14 -5.42 -10.24 -3.68
N ASP A 15 -6.05 -9.16 -3.24
CA ASP A 15 -5.54 -8.25 -2.22
C ASP A 15 -6.72 -7.58 -1.49
N ILE A 16 -6.61 -7.45 -0.16
CA ILE A 16 -7.64 -6.84 0.69
C ILE A 16 -7.44 -5.33 0.87
N GLY A 17 -6.36 -4.77 0.32
CA GLY A 17 -5.97 -3.40 0.49
C GLY A 17 -5.11 -3.17 1.74
N MET A 18 -5.00 -1.89 2.10
CA MET A 18 -4.21 -1.41 3.23
C MET A 18 -5.13 -0.77 4.28
N VAL A 19 -4.72 -0.85 5.54
CA VAL A 19 -5.19 0.05 6.60
C VAL A 19 -4.05 1.01 6.93
N GLY A 20 -4.15 2.27 6.50
CA GLY A 20 -3.02 3.19 6.61
C GLY A 20 -3.21 4.54 5.91
N PRO A 21 -2.13 5.35 5.86
CA PRO A 21 -2.17 6.69 5.31
C PRO A 21 -2.56 6.69 3.82
N VAL A 22 -3.59 7.45 3.46
CA VAL A 22 -4.12 7.47 2.08
C VAL A 22 -3.14 8.11 1.11
N ASP A 23 -2.63 9.29 1.47
CA ASP A 23 -1.69 10.06 0.64
C ASP A 23 -0.25 9.60 0.87
N SER A 24 0.03 8.34 0.52
CA SER A 24 1.32 7.69 0.71
C SER A 24 1.69 6.77 -0.46
N VAL A 25 2.94 6.30 -0.51
CA VAL A 25 3.36 5.25 -1.45
C VAL A 25 3.55 3.95 -0.67
N ILE A 26 2.57 3.04 -0.75
CA ILE A 26 2.55 1.77 -0.01
C ILE A 26 2.75 2.00 1.51
N GLY A 27 2.12 3.05 2.04
CA GLY A 27 2.20 3.40 3.47
C GLY A 27 3.40 4.28 3.85
N ASP A 28 4.35 4.52 2.95
CA ASP A 28 5.53 5.35 3.20
C ASP A 28 5.35 6.79 2.68
N ASP A 29 6.07 7.72 3.31
CA ASP A 29 6.18 9.12 2.91
C ASP A 29 6.59 9.25 1.43
N VAL A 30 5.78 9.98 0.67
CA VAL A 30 5.92 10.12 -0.78
C VAL A 30 7.29 10.68 -1.16
N SER A 31 7.77 11.71 -0.47
CA SER A 31 9.03 12.39 -0.82
C SER A 31 10.23 11.46 -0.65
N SER A 32 10.25 10.68 0.44
CA SER A 32 11.32 9.73 0.75
C SER A 32 11.40 8.60 -0.28
N VAL A 33 10.25 8.12 -0.74
CA VAL A 33 10.17 7.09 -1.79
C VAL A 33 10.63 7.66 -3.14
N LEU A 34 10.09 8.81 -3.55
CA LEU A 34 10.46 9.43 -4.83
C LEU A 34 11.96 9.73 -4.92
N ASP A 35 12.54 10.32 -3.88
CA ASP A 35 13.97 10.61 -3.83
C ASP A 35 14.81 9.34 -3.97
N ARG A 36 14.43 8.26 -3.27
CA ARG A 36 15.11 6.95 -3.37
C ARG A 36 15.06 6.40 -4.79
N PHE A 37 13.91 6.46 -5.45
CA PHE A 37 13.74 5.92 -6.81
C PHE A 37 14.46 6.77 -7.87
N LEU A 38 14.39 8.10 -7.78
CA LEU A 38 15.01 9.00 -8.75
C LEU A 38 16.53 9.03 -8.63
N THR A 39 17.06 9.01 -7.41
CA THR A 39 18.50 9.12 -7.16
C THR A 39 19.21 7.77 -7.08
N GLN A 40 18.44 6.68 -6.86
CA GLN A 40 18.95 5.34 -6.54
C GLN A 40 19.81 5.28 -5.27
N ILE A 41 19.82 6.34 -4.46
CA ILE A 41 20.53 6.40 -3.18
C ILE A 41 19.60 5.85 -2.09
N PRO A 42 20.07 4.95 -1.21
CA PRO A 42 19.29 4.47 -0.08
C PRO A 42 18.79 5.62 0.80
N ARG A 43 17.48 5.61 1.08
CA ARG A 43 16.82 6.54 2.00
C ARG A 43 16.04 5.73 3.02
N ARG A 44 15.94 6.24 4.24
CA ARG A 44 15.00 5.72 5.23
C ARG A 44 13.59 6.03 4.74
N LEU A 45 12.75 5.00 4.65
CA LEU A 45 11.33 5.16 4.38
C LEU A 45 10.59 5.24 5.72
N SER A 46 9.91 6.35 5.95
CA SER A 46 9.11 6.59 7.15
C SER A 46 7.63 6.53 6.80
N VAL A 47 6.80 6.12 7.76
CA VAL A 47 5.35 6.04 7.60
C VAL A 47 4.77 7.37 7.10
N GLY A 48 3.86 7.29 6.13
CA GLY A 48 3.08 8.41 5.62
C GLY A 48 2.26 9.09 6.72
N LYS A 49 1.86 10.33 6.46
CA LYS A 49 1.09 11.15 7.41
C LYS A 49 -0.26 11.52 6.82
N GLY A 50 -1.16 12.03 7.66
CA GLY A 50 -2.48 12.50 7.24
C GLY A 50 -3.57 11.47 7.52
N ASP A 51 -4.63 11.54 6.73
CA ASP A 51 -5.82 10.72 6.90
C ASP A 51 -5.52 9.24 6.62
N VAL A 52 -6.23 8.38 7.35
CA VAL A 52 -6.07 6.93 7.29
C VAL A 52 -7.37 6.33 6.75
N GLU A 53 -7.21 5.41 5.80
CA GLU A 53 -8.30 4.59 5.29
C GLU A 53 -8.20 3.17 5.84
N PHE A 54 -9.35 2.55 6.05
CA PHE A 54 -9.50 1.14 6.40
C PHE A 54 -10.23 0.45 5.26
N ASN A 55 -9.56 -0.49 4.60
CA ASN A 55 -10.13 -1.34 3.54
C ASN A 55 -10.69 -2.65 4.09
#